data_AF-A0A437KCF7-F1
#
_entry.id   AF-A0A437KCF7-F1
#
_cell.length_a   1.000
_cell.length_b   1.000
_cell.length_c   1.000
_cell.angle_alpha   90.00
_cell.angle_beta   90.00
_cell.angle_gamma   90.00
#
_symmetry.space_group_name_H-M   'P 1'
#
loop_
_entity.id
_entity.type
_entity.pdbx_description
1 polymer ?
#
loop_
_entity_poly.entity_id
_entity_poly.type
_entity_poly.pdbx_seq_one_letter_code
_entity_poly.pdbx_strand_id
1 'polypeptide(L)'
;MSNYNKKQFEAQNKIDYNNDGYYVYNKKSSIFSALKKKKEKLLTVVTPVYNAEKYLSKTVDSVINQTIGFDNVEYILVDDGSNDNSRPMLLEYAQKYQNMMVVFLKENTGTPAQPRNLGIELATAPYITFLDADDWLENNGLEVLYNILKETNDDYVVGKTIQVENKSTKIVGEHESCKERRGIQATSIPHIFQHLGPRSRMMKTSLLRDNNIRYPEMKYAEDKQFFIDVLVATKTISTTTNVIYYLNRLDENDASLTKQTSIMQKMDTNIKVIDYVKAKKLDEKTEKMILNRLYEFDCITRFFNRQHFFKSKNKQAYYDKFNEVIETTKDLSYSIEDQFFHPINKVVYNMFLNGEQDKIADLFKWDKKEKVKDIVILENEPYMVTPFEDKKHIRVSMAGFYEEGAFGESDYVLDFHLYGDSIDNVNDIILRDRGNTVNQYSFELERIDKHHFRLTLPLTTMREFGKGSYAIFIRYNEYQKISLIRMDYTQKMMDKKLYQFYTTINSNLGLNIK
;
A
#
# COMPACT_ATOMS: atom_id res chain seq x y z
N MET A 1 -13.24 31.17 7.72
CA MET A 1 -13.78 30.09 8.58
C MET A 1 -15.27 30.04 8.31
N SER A 2 -15.77 28.89 7.88
CA SER A 2 -17.20 28.69 7.64
C SER A 2 -17.98 28.81 8.96
N ASN A 3 -19.07 29.58 8.96
CA ASN A 3 -20.05 29.60 10.06
C ASN A 3 -21.01 28.40 9.98
N TYR A 4 -20.50 27.21 9.61
CA TYR A 4 -21.33 26.03 9.47
C TYR A 4 -21.85 25.57 10.83
N ASN A 5 -23.17 25.38 10.92
CA ASN A 5 -23.83 24.84 12.10
C ASN A 5 -24.64 23.60 11.71
N LYS A 6 -24.16 22.43 12.17
CA LYS A 6 -24.77 21.13 11.90
C LYS A 6 -26.25 21.05 12.28
N LYS A 7 -26.63 21.55 13.46
CA LYS A 7 -28.02 21.52 13.94
C LYS A 7 -28.94 22.39 13.08
N GLN A 8 -28.44 23.56 12.67
CA GLN A 8 -29.18 24.43 11.76
C GLN A 8 -29.37 23.78 10.39
N PHE A 9 -28.33 23.16 9.84
CA PHE A 9 -28.41 22.40 8.59
C PHE A 9 -29.42 21.25 8.67
N GLU A 10 -29.39 20.47 9.75
CA GLU A 10 -30.33 19.36 9.99
C GLU A 10 -31.77 19.84 10.05
N ALA A 11 -32.04 20.94 10.78
CA ALA A 11 -33.36 21.52 10.90
C ALA A 11 -33.88 22.06 9.55
N GLN A 12 -33.04 22.76 8.78
CA GLN A 12 -33.40 23.32 7.47
C GLN A 12 -33.74 22.22 6.45
N ASN A 13 -33.04 21.09 6.51
CA ASN A 13 -33.21 19.99 5.57
C ASN A 13 -34.14 18.88 6.07
N LYS A 14 -34.78 19.07 7.23
CA LYS A 14 -35.71 18.10 7.85
C LYS A 14 -35.08 16.70 7.97
N ILE A 15 -33.83 16.64 8.41
CA ILE A 15 -33.12 15.38 8.64
C ILE A 15 -33.74 14.70 9.86
N ASP A 16 -34.31 13.52 9.65
CA ASP A 16 -34.94 12.70 10.69
C ASP A 16 -34.25 11.33 10.77
N TYR A 17 -33.42 11.15 11.79
CA TYR A 17 -32.61 9.94 11.96
C TYR A 17 -33.49 8.74 12.31
N ASN A 18 -33.22 7.59 11.68
CA ASN A 18 -33.88 6.35 12.04
C ASN A 18 -33.40 5.82 13.42
N ASN A 19 -33.95 4.68 13.84
CA ASN A 19 -33.59 4.05 15.12
C ASN A 19 -32.10 3.65 15.21
N ASP A 20 -31.45 3.43 14.06
CA ASP A 20 -30.02 3.08 13.97
C ASP A 20 -29.13 4.34 13.92
N GLY A 21 -29.71 5.53 14.07
CA GLY A 21 -28.98 6.79 14.17
C GLY A 21 -28.48 7.36 12.85
N TYR A 22 -29.05 6.97 11.70
CA TYR A 22 -28.70 7.51 10.40
C TYR A 22 -29.92 7.98 9.59
N TYR A 23 -29.69 8.90 8.66
CA TYR A 23 -30.69 9.38 7.71
C TYR A 23 -30.17 9.20 6.30
N VAL A 24 -30.98 8.55 5.44
CA VAL A 24 -30.65 8.37 4.04
C VAL A 24 -31.32 9.47 3.22
N TYR A 25 -30.51 10.38 2.69
CA TYR A 25 -30.95 11.27 1.64
C TYR A 25 -30.94 10.52 0.31
N ASN A 26 -32.14 10.15 -0.13
CA ASN A 26 -32.35 9.65 -1.47
C ASN A 26 -33.59 10.35 -2.03
N LYS A 27 -33.47 10.93 -3.22
CA LYS A 27 -34.54 11.62 -3.97
C LYS A 27 -35.76 10.72 -4.26
N LYS A 28 -35.75 9.46 -3.80
CA LYS A 28 -36.62 8.35 -4.19
C LYS A 28 -37.47 7.76 -3.05
N SER A 29 -37.70 8.45 -1.93
CA SER A 29 -38.61 7.87 -0.92
C SER A 29 -40.10 7.92 -1.29
N SER A 30 -40.54 8.65 -2.33
CA SER A 30 -41.99 8.79 -2.63
C SER A 30 -42.47 8.50 -4.06
N ILE A 31 -41.60 8.18 -5.03
CA ILE A 31 -42.02 7.96 -6.44
C ILE A 31 -41.56 6.60 -7.02
N PHE A 32 -40.70 5.85 -6.33
CA PHE A 32 -39.96 4.72 -6.93
C PHE A 32 -40.59 3.33 -6.85
N SER A 33 -41.76 3.16 -6.23
CA SER A 33 -42.51 1.91 -6.32
C SER A 33 -43.24 1.73 -7.66
N ALA A 34 -43.35 2.77 -8.49
CA ALA A 34 -44.26 2.76 -9.64
C ALA A 34 -43.62 2.54 -11.03
N LEU A 35 -42.30 2.58 -11.21
CA LEU A 35 -41.69 2.43 -12.55
C LEU A 35 -40.52 1.43 -12.59
N LYS A 36 -40.87 0.22 -13.03
CA LYS A 36 -39.99 -0.88 -13.45
C LYS A 36 -39.01 -0.45 -14.55
N LYS A 37 -37.82 -1.07 -14.49
CA LYS A 37 -36.61 -0.96 -15.33
C LYS A 37 -35.65 0.18 -14.95
N LYS A 38 -35.12 0.15 -13.73
CA LYS A 38 -33.85 0.82 -13.45
C LYS A 38 -32.74 -0.03 -14.06
N LYS A 39 -31.91 0.54 -14.94
CA LYS A 39 -30.67 -0.11 -15.41
C LYS A 39 -29.86 -0.52 -14.18
N GLU A 40 -29.53 -1.80 -14.06
CA GLU A 40 -28.72 -2.31 -12.96
C GLU A 40 -27.36 -1.62 -12.98
N LYS A 41 -26.93 -1.14 -11.80
CA LYS A 41 -25.62 -0.52 -11.64
C LYS A 41 -24.56 -1.61 -11.72
N LEU A 42 -23.43 -1.30 -12.33
CA LEU A 42 -22.33 -2.24 -12.51
C LEU A 42 -21.47 -2.34 -11.25
N LEU A 43 -21.27 -1.22 -10.55
CA LEU A 43 -20.46 -1.18 -9.35
C LEU A 43 -20.95 -0.09 -8.37
N THR A 44 -20.63 -0.28 -7.10
CA THR A 44 -20.86 0.67 -6.01
C THR A 44 -19.52 1.24 -5.53
N VAL A 45 -19.40 2.56 -5.47
CA VAL A 45 -18.32 3.24 -4.76
C VAL A 45 -18.86 3.67 -3.39
N VAL A 46 -18.12 3.36 -2.33
CA VAL A 46 -18.44 3.81 -0.96
C VAL A 46 -17.37 4.79 -0.49
N THR A 47 -17.78 6.00 -0.12
CA THR A 47 -16.89 7.03 0.44
C THR A 47 -17.32 7.42 1.85
N PRO A 48 -16.54 7.07 2.89
CA PRO A 48 -16.75 7.61 4.23
C PRO A 48 -16.27 9.07 4.28
N VAL A 49 -17.10 9.97 4.80
CA VAL A 49 -16.83 11.42 4.81
C VAL A 49 -16.81 11.94 6.25
N TYR A 50 -15.73 12.60 6.65
CA TYR A 50 -15.67 13.35 7.91
C TYR A 50 -14.77 14.57 7.76
N ASN A 51 -15.36 15.75 7.90
CA ASN A 51 -14.66 17.04 7.81
C ASN A 51 -13.73 17.16 6.58
N ALA A 52 -14.27 16.88 5.39
CA ALA A 52 -13.53 16.77 4.14
C ALA A 52 -13.81 17.94 3.17
N GLU A 53 -14.34 19.08 3.61
CA GLU A 53 -14.76 20.18 2.73
C GLU A 53 -13.69 20.64 1.72
N LYS A 54 -12.41 20.49 2.07
CA LYS A 54 -11.26 20.90 1.24
C LYS A 54 -11.01 19.98 0.05
N TYR A 55 -11.31 18.69 0.16
CA TYR A 55 -10.92 17.67 -0.83
C TYR A 55 -12.12 17.03 -1.51
N LEU A 56 -13.28 17.09 -0.85
CA LEU A 56 -14.48 16.35 -1.23
C LEU A 56 -14.86 16.53 -2.70
N SER A 57 -14.78 17.76 -3.25
CA SER A 57 -15.08 17.99 -4.66
C SER A 57 -14.18 17.20 -5.60
N LYS A 58 -12.86 17.15 -5.34
CA LYS A 58 -11.92 16.39 -6.16
C LYS A 58 -12.22 14.89 -6.10
N THR A 59 -12.50 14.38 -4.90
CA THR A 59 -12.88 12.97 -4.71
C THR A 59 -14.16 12.64 -5.48
N VAL A 60 -15.21 13.44 -5.30
CA VAL A 60 -16.52 13.22 -5.91
C VAL A 60 -16.45 13.34 -7.42
N ASP A 61 -15.78 14.37 -7.94
CA ASP A 61 -15.59 14.58 -9.38
C ASP A 61 -14.78 13.45 -10.01
N SER A 62 -13.83 12.84 -9.29
CA SER A 62 -13.07 11.69 -9.81
C SER A 62 -13.95 10.46 -10.03
N VAL A 63 -15.07 10.31 -9.32
CA VAL A 63 -16.03 9.22 -9.54
C VAL A 63 -17.04 9.58 -10.64
N ILE A 64 -17.51 10.82 -10.68
CA ILE A 64 -18.48 11.29 -11.67
C ILE A 64 -17.90 11.27 -13.09
N ASN A 65 -16.62 11.60 -13.24
CA ASN A 65 -15.96 11.71 -14.55
C ASN A 65 -15.33 10.39 -15.04
N GLN A 66 -15.66 9.25 -14.42
CA GLN A 66 -15.11 7.96 -14.83
C GLN A 66 -15.55 7.57 -16.25
N THR A 67 -14.62 7.00 -17.02
CA THR A 67 -14.86 6.58 -18.42
C THR A 67 -15.92 5.48 -18.56
N ILE A 68 -16.12 4.65 -17.53
CA ILE A 68 -17.23 3.67 -17.48
C ILE A 68 -18.62 4.33 -17.52
N GLY A 69 -18.69 5.65 -17.32
CA GLY A 69 -19.92 6.44 -17.29
C GLY A 69 -20.62 6.35 -15.94
N PHE A 70 -20.94 7.51 -15.35
CA PHE A 70 -21.55 7.60 -14.02
C PHE A 70 -22.94 6.94 -13.93
N ASP A 71 -23.63 6.74 -15.05
CA ASP A 71 -24.88 5.98 -15.10
C ASP A 71 -24.73 4.49 -14.80
N ASN A 72 -23.52 3.97 -14.82
CA ASN A 72 -23.21 2.60 -14.42
C ASN A 72 -22.72 2.50 -12.97
N VAL A 73 -22.51 3.62 -12.28
CA VAL A 73 -21.98 3.69 -10.92
C VAL A 73 -23.10 4.01 -9.94
N GLU A 74 -23.18 3.26 -8.84
CA GLU A 74 -23.87 3.66 -7.62
C GLU A 74 -22.84 4.33 -6.71
N TYR A 75 -23.09 5.55 -6.24
CA TYR A 75 -22.15 6.24 -5.35
C TYR A 75 -22.79 6.49 -3.99
N ILE A 76 -22.31 5.81 -2.95
CA ILE A 76 -22.78 5.94 -1.58
C ILE A 76 -21.75 6.75 -0.79
N LEU A 77 -22.16 7.94 -0.33
CA LEU A 77 -21.34 8.77 0.55
C LEU A 77 -21.97 8.77 1.94
N VAL A 78 -21.18 8.36 2.94
CA VAL A 78 -21.64 8.26 4.32
C VAL A 78 -20.89 9.28 5.17
N ASP A 79 -21.58 10.36 5.54
CA ASP A 79 -21.09 11.39 6.42
C ASP A 79 -21.12 10.93 7.88
N ASP A 80 -19.94 10.85 8.49
CA ASP A 80 -19.69 10.44 9.86
C ASP A 80 -19.78 11.62 10.83
N GLY A 81 -20.84 12.43 10.72
CA GLY A 81 -21.08 13.49 11.69
C GLY A 81 -20.26 14.77 11.50
N SER A 82 -19.96 15.19 10.26
CA SER A 82 -19.10 16.36 9.99
C SER A 82 -19.61 17.67 10.60
N ASN A 83 -18.66 18.52 10.99
CA ASN A 83 -18.88 19.86 11.54
C ASN A 83 -18.30 20.98 10.65
N ASP A 84 -18.03 20.68 9.38
CA ASP A 84 -17.63 21.62 8.33
C ASP A 84 -18.66 21.63 7.18
N ASN A 85 -18.34 22.27 6.05
CA ASN A 85 -19.28 22.33 4.91
C ASN A 85 -19.46 21.01 4.14
N SER A 86 -18.90 19.88 4.59
CA SER A 86 -19.05 18.61 3.88
C SER A 86 -20.52 18.23 3.65
N ARG A 87 -21.39 18.40 4.65
CA ARG A 87 -22.81 18.02 4.52
C ARG A 87 -23.59 18.85 3.48
N PRO A 88 -23.51 20.21 3.48
CA PRO A 88 -24.04 21.01 2.39
C PRO A 88 -23.55 20.58 1.01
N MET A 89 -22.25 20.35 0.85
CA MET A 89 -21.66 19.91 -0.42
C MET A 89 -22.23 18.58 -0.88
N LEU A 90 -22.31 17.58 0.01
CA LEU A 90 -22.89 16.28 -0.29
C LEU A 90 -24.35 16.40 -0.77
N LEU A 91 -25.14 17.26 -0.12
CA LEU A 91 -26.53 17.48 -0.50
C LEU A 91 -26.64 18.13 -1.90
N GLU A 92 -25.79 19.10 -2.21
CA GLU A 92 -25.73 19.72 -3.55
C GLU A 92 -25.43 18.68 -4.64
N TYR A 93 -24.43 17.82 -4.43
CA TYR A 93 -24.12 16.74 -5.36
C TYR A 93 -25.29 15.76 -5.51
N ALA A 94 -25.91 15.33 -4.41
CA ALA A 94 -27.03 14.39 -4.44
C ALA A 94 -28.29 14.97 -5.13
N GLN A 95 -28.47 16.30 -5.08
CA GLN A 95 -29.54 16.96 -5.81
C GLN A 95 -29.31 16.93 -7.33
N LYS A 96 -28.05 17.07 -7.76
CA LYS A 96 -27.62 17.06 -9.16
C LYS A 96 -27.55 15.65 -9.76
N TYR A 97 -27.14 14.66 -8.97
CA TYR A 97 -26.80 13.33 -9.46
C TYR A 97 -27.68 12.23 -8.85
N GLN A 98 -28.60 11.66 -9.64
CA GLN A 98 -29.58 10.66 -9.16
C GLN A 98 -28.99 9.31 -8.73
N ASN A 99 -27.74 9.04 -9.09
CA ASN A 99 -27.03 7.81 -8.74
C ASN A 99 -26.24 7.93 -7.43
N MET A 100 -26.29 9.11 -6.81
CA MET A 100 -25.65 9.38 -5.54
C MET A 100 -26.64 9.20 -4.39
N MET A 101 -26.27 8.37 -3.43
CA MET A 101 -26.95 8.19 -2.16
C MET A 101 -26.09 8.83 -1.08
N VAL A 102 -26.67 9.77 -0.33
CA VAL A 102 -25.97 10.39 0.80
C VAL A 102 -26.61 9.92 2.08
N VAL A 103 -25.78 9.50 3.03
CA VAL A 103 -26.20 9.03 4.34
C VAL A 103 -25.56 9.92 5.38
N PHE A 104 -26.36 10.51 6.26
CA PHE A 104 -25.88 11.31 7.38
C PHE A 104 -25.98 10.49 8.66
N LEU A 105 -24.87 10.28 9.36
CA LEU A 105 -24.86 9.74 10.71
C LEU A 105 -25.15 10.85 11.72
N LYS A 106 -25.87 10.51 12.78
CA LYS A 106 -26.22 11.47 13.84
C LYS A 106 -25.00 11.98 14.58
N GLU A 107 -24.03 11.11 14.86
CA GLU A 107 -22.83 11.43 15.62
C GLU A 107 -21.58 10.89 14.93
N ASN A 108 -20.41 11.45 15.25
CA ASN A 108 -19.15 10.95 14.74
C ASN A 108 -18.76 9.65 15.46
N THR A 109 -18.48 8.62 14.68
CA THR A 109 -18.16 7.27 15.18
C THR A 109 -16.67 7.11 15.50
N GLY A 110 -15.84 8.05 15.02
CA GLY A 110 -14.41 8.11 15.29
C GLY A 110 -13.57 7.13 14.45
N THR A 111 -14.19 6.40 13.52
CA THR A 111 -13.55 5.42 12.63
C THR A 111 -14.34 5.30 11.32
N PRO A 112 -13.69 5.05 10.17
CA PRO A 112 -14.40 4.82 8.91
C PRO A 112 -15.18 3.49 8.87
N ALA A 113 -15.05 2.63 9.89
CA ALA A 113 -15.67 1.29 9.91
C ALA A 113 -17.20 1.32 9.76
N GLN A 114 -17.91 2.07 10.60
CA GLN A 114 -19.38 2.15 10.54
C GLN A 114 -19.87 2.77 9.22
N PRO A 115 -19.32 3.91 8.76
CA PRO A 115 -19.62 4.44 7.43
C PRO A 115 -19.45 3.44 6.29
N ARG A 116 -18.35 2.66 6.29
CA ARG A 116 -18.11 1.64 5.26
C ARG A 116 -19.07 0.46 5.35
N ASN A 117 -19.37 -0.02 6.56
CA ASN A 117 -20.35 -1.10 6.78
C ASN A 117 -21.74 -0.72 6.28
N LEU A 118 -22.18 0.51 6.59
CA LEU A 118 -23.46 1.02 6.09
C LEU A 118 -23.47 1.12 4.55
N GLY A 119 -22.34 1.51 3.95
CA GLY A 119 -22.16 1.45 2.51
C GLY A 119 -22.28 0.03 1.93
N ILE A 120 -21.69 -0.99 2.59
CA ILE A 120 -21.82 -2.40 2.18
C ILE A 120 -23.28 -2.86 2.25
N GLU A 121 -24.01 -2.46 3.28
CA GLU A 121 -25.43 -2.81 3.47
C GLU A 121 -26.32 -2.18 2.42
N LEU A 122 -26.07 -0.91 2.07
CA LEU A 122 -26.86 -0.16 1.11
C LEU A 122 -26.51 -0.44 -0.35
N ALA A 123 -25.34 -1.05 -0.64
CA ALA A 123 -24.88 -1.34 -1.99
C ALA A 123 -25.86 -2.25 -2.77
N THR A 124 -26.19 -1.90 -4.01
CA THR A 124 -27.08 -2.74 -4.85
C THR A 124 -26.37 -3.33 -6.06
N ALA A 125 -25.19 -2.81 -6.42
CA ALA A 125 -24.43 -3.29 -7.57
C ALA A 125 -23.68 -4.61 -7.26
N PRO A 126 -23.35 -5.41 -8.29
CA PRO A 126 -22.63 -6.68 -8.11
C PRO A 126 -21.19 -6.52 -7.63
N TYR A 127 -20.57 -5.36 -7.85
CA TYR A 127 -19.21 -5.05 -7.40
C TYR A 127 -19.19 -3.84 -6.47
N ILE A 128 -18.21 -3.80 -5.56
CA ILE A 128 -18.02 -2.72 -4.59
C ILE A 128 -16.55 -2.32 -4.48
N THR A 129 -16.31 -1.02 -4.29
CA THR A 129 -14.99 -0.44 -4.00
C THR A 129 -15.12 0.69 -2.97
N PHE A 130 -14.02 1.03 -2.31
CA PHE A 130 -13.94 2.06 -1.28
C PHE A 130 -13.00 3.18 -1.70
N LEU A 131 -13.39 4.43 -1.45
CA LEU A 131 -12.60 5.62 -1.75
C LEU A 131 -12.64 6.57 -0.56
N ASP A 132 -11.49 6.88 0.02
CA ASP A 132 -11.41 7.83 1.14
C ASP A 132 -11.70 9.27 0.65
N ALA A 133 -12.35 10.09 1.49
CA ALA A 133 -12.87 11.43 1.12
C ALA A 133 -11.79 12.50 0.86
N ASP A 134 -10.51 12.18 1.05
CA ASP A 134 -9.36 13.03 0.78
C ASP A 134 -8.52 12.56 -0.41
N ASP A 135 -8.88 11.43 -1.02
CA ASP A 135 -8.19 10.78 -2.14
C ASP A 135 -8.98 10.90 -3.45
N TRP A 136 -8.45 10.40 -4.57
CA TRP A 136 -9.17 10.39 -5.85
C TRP A 136 -8.79 9.21 -6.75
N LEU A 137 -9.62 8.91 -7.74
CA LEU A 137 -9.40 7.82 -8.70
C LEU A 137 -8.76 8.31 -10.01
N GLU A 138 -8.04 7.42 -10.67
CA GLU A 138 -7.63 7.58 -12.07
C GLU A 138 -8.85 7.59 -12.98
N ASN A 139 -8.84 8.37 -14.07
CA ASN A 139 -10.01 8.63 -14.91
C ASN A 139 -10.68 7.37 -15.49
N ASN A 140 -9.89 6.33 -15.76
CA ASN A 140 -10.39 5.03 -16.24
C ASN A 140 -10.26 3.91 -15.19
N GLY A 141 -9.92 4.24 -13.95
CA GLY A 141 -9.61 3.27 -12.90
C GLY A 141 -10.76 2.29 -12.63
N LEU A 142 -12.00 2.79 -12.52
CA LEU A 142 -13.16 1.92 -12.30
C LEU A 142 -13.48 1.05 -13.52
N GLU A 143 -13.30 1.61 -14.73
CA GLU A 143 -13.51 0.86 -15.98
C GLU A 143 -12.53 -0.30 -16.09
N VAL A 144 -11.25 -0.05 -15.81
CA VAL A 144 -10.19 -1.08 -15.84
C VAL A 144 -10.52 -2.21 -14.86
N LEU A 145 -10.82 -1.88 -13.60
CA LEU A 145 -11.13 -2.90 -12.59
C LEU A 145 -12.41 -3.69 -12.95
N TYR A 146 -13.46 -3.00 -13.37
CA TYR A 146 -14.72 -3.64 -13.76
C TYR A 146 -14.52 -4.58 -14.95
N ASN A 147 -13.81 -4.15 -16.00
CA ASN A 147 -13.59 -4.96 -17.19
C ASN A 147 -12.81 -6.23 -16.86
N ILE A 148 -11.81 -6.16 -15.98
CA ILE A 148 -11.08 -7.34 -15.51
C ILE A 148 -12.01 -8.29 -14.75
N LEU A 149 -12.79 -7.80 -13.78
CA LEU A 149 -13.73 -8.66 -13.04
C LEU A 149 -14.82 -9.27 -13.93
N LYS A 150 -15.26 -8.54 -14.96
CA LYS A 150 -16.20 -9.04 -15.96
C LYS A 150 -15.58 -10.11 -16.86
N GLU A 151 -14.32 -9.92 -17.25
CA GLU A 151 -13.55 -10.85 -18.07
C GLU A 151 -13.30 -12.17 -17.33
N THR A 152 -12.82 -12.10 -16.09
CA THR A 152 -12.36 -13.28 -15.36
C THR A 152 -13.41 -13.90 -14.45
N ASN A 153 -14.47 -13.15 -14.12
CA ASN A 153 -15.43 -13.48 -13.08
C ASN A 153 -14.76 -13.71 -11.70
N ASP A 154 -13.63 -13.06 -11.44
CA ASP A 154 -12.93 -13.13 -10.15
C ASP A 154 -13.73 -12.49 -9.02
N ASP A 155 -13.41 -12.89 -7.79
CA ASP A 155 -14.04 -12.32 -6.59
C ASP A 155 -13.45 -10.95 -6.24
N TYR A 156 -12.22 -10.69 -6.70
CA TYR A 156 -11.42 -9.55 -6.30
C TYR A 156 -10.41 -9.16 -7.39
N VAL A 157 -10.18 -7.85 -7.54
CA VAL A 157 -9.11 -7.29 -8.37
C VAL A 157 -8.41 -6.15 -7.62
N VAL A 158 -7.09 -6.03 -7.81
CA VAL A 158 -6.29 -4.89 -7.31
C VAL A 158 -5.40 -4.30 -8.40
N GLY A 159 -5.27 -2.98 -8.39
CA GLY A 159 -4.39 -2.22 -9.26
C GLY A 159 -3.40 -1.34 -8.49
N LYS A 160 -2.79 -0.38 -9.20
CA LYS A 160 -1.69 0.42 -8.67
C LYS A 160 -2.18 1.69 -7.97
N THR A 161 -1.62 1.92 -6.78
CA THR A 161 -1.82 3.15 -6.00
C THR A 161 -0.62 4.09 -6.13
N ILE A 162 -0.87 5.35 -6.46
CA ILE A 162 0.13 6.42 -6.49
C ILE A 162 -0.10 7.39 -5.35
N GLN A 163 0.87 7.52 -4.46
CA GLN A 163 0.91 8.61 -3.47
C GLN A 163 1.41 9.89 -4.13
N VAL A 164 0.69 10.98 -3.92
CA VAL A 164 1.01 12.30 -4.46
C VAL A 164 1.41 13.22 -3.32
N GLU A 165 2.59 13.80 -3.43
CA GLU A 165 3.18 14.82 -2.55
C GLU A 165 3.47 16.08 -3.37
N ASN A 166 3.76 17.21 -2.74
CA ASN A 166 3.82 18.50 -3.44
C ASN A 166 4.87 18.56 -4.57
N LYS A 167 5.91 17.71 -4.52
CA LYS A 167 7.04 17.72 -5.45
C LYS A 167 7.37 16.35 -6.04
N SER A 168 6.61 15.32 -5.69
CA SER A 168 6.92 13.96 -6.10
C SER A 168 5.71 13.05 -6.04
N THR A 169 5.76 11.98 -6.81
CA THR A 169 4.85 10.85 -6.67
C THR A 169 5.61 9.62 -6.16
N LYS A 170 4.90 8.68 -5.55
CA LYS A 170 5.46 7.40 -5.12
C LYS A 170 4.47 6.27 -5.34
N ILE A 171 4.93 5.14 -5.87
CA ILE A 171 4.14 3.90 -5.89
C ILE A 171 4.07 3.34 -4.47
N VAL A 172 2.86 3.11 -3.96
CA VAL A 172 2.61 2.51 -2.64
C VAL A 172 2.00 1.13 -2.83
N GLY A 173 2.45 0.15 -2.04
CA GLY A 173 1.97 -1.22 -2.17
C GLY A 173 2.38 -1.86 -3.51
N GLU A 174 3.54 -1.50 -4.06
CA GLU A 174 3.97 -1.93 -5.39
C GLU A 174 3.92 -3.46 -5.60
N HIS A 175 4.11 -4.25 -4.54
CA HIS A 175 3.95 -5.71 -4.59
C HIS A 175 2.56 -6.14 -5.09
N GLU A 176 1.48 -5.44 -4.72
CA GLU A 176 0.11 -5.82 -5.12
C GLU A 176 -0.16 -5.70 -6.62
N SER A 177 0.55 -4.80 -7.30
CA SER A 177 0.30 -4.37 -8.68
C SER A 177 1.57 -4.44 -9.54
N CYS A 178 2.53 -5.28 -9.15
CA CYS A 178 3.81 -5.42 -9.84
C CYS A 178 3.70 -6.18 -11.18
N LYS A 179 2.61 -6.91 -11.40
CA LYS A 179 2.42 -7.83 -12.53
C LYS A 179 0.93 -8.01 -12.86
N GLU A 180 0.64 -8.22 -14.14
CA GLU A 180 -0.71 -8.60 -14.60
C GLU A 180 -0.96 -10.08 -14.27
N ARG A 181 -2.05 -10.35 -13.57
CA ARG A 181 -2.52 -11.71 -13.27
C ARG A 181 -4.02 -11.79 -13.50
N ARG A 182 -4.51 -12.94 -13.96
CA ARG A 182 -5.93 -13.17 -14.26
C ARG A 182 -6.35 -14.52 -13.69
N GLY A 183 -7.41 -14.56 -12.88
CA GLY A 183 -8.03 -15.82 -12.48
C GLY A 183 -7.19 -16.75 -11.60
N ILE A 184 -6.20 -16.23 -10.86
CA ILE A 184 -5.30 -17.08 -10.06
C ILE A 184 -5.78 -17.22 -8.63
N GLN A 185 -5.33 -18.27 -7.92
CA GLN A 185 -5.59 -18.41 -6.48
C GLN A 185 -4.90 -17.30 -5.70
N ALA A 186 -5.60 -16.65 -4.76
CA ALA A 186 -5.05 -15.54 -3.98
C ALA A 186 -3.75 -15.90 -3.23
N THR A 187 -3.71 -17.07 -2.60
CA THR A 187 -2.55 -17.57 -1.83
C THR A 187 -1.39 -18.04 -2.72
N SER A 188 -1.51 -18.02 -4.05
CA SER A 188 -0.38 -18.23 -4.96
C SER A 188 0.52 -17.00 -5.07
N ILE A 189 0.04 -15.82 -4.67
CA ILE A 189 0.81 -14.58 -4.60
C ILE A 189 1.46 -14.48 -3.20
N PRO A 190 2.79 -14.63 -3.04
CA PRO A 190 3.43 -14.74 -1.71
C PRO A 190 3.22 -13.52 -0.81
N HIS A 191 3.02 -12.35 -1.41
CA HIS A 191 2.91 -11.07 -0.73
C HIS A 191 1.46 -10.54 -0.64
N ILE A 192 0.44 -11.36 -0.91
CA ILE A 192 -0.96 -10.89 -1.00
C ILE A 192 -1.46 -10.23 0.30
N PHE A 193 -1.01 -10.69 1.46
CA PHE A 193 -1.40 -10.14 2.77
C PHE A 193 -0.53 -8.96 3.23
N GLN A 194 0.46 -8.51 2.43
CA GLN A 194 1.34 -7.41 2.83
C GLN A 194 0.60 -6.06 2.89
N HIS A 195 -0.41 -5.84 2.06
CA HIS A 195 -1.22 -4.63 2.07
C HIS A 195 -2.72 -4.90 2.27
N LEU A 196 -3.22 -4.37 3.39
CA LEU A 196 -4.55 -4.61 3.92
C LEU A 196 -5.22 -3.26 4.15
N GLY A 197 -5.62 -2.60 3.06
CA GLY A 197 -6.25 -1.27 3.07
C GLY A 197 -7.19 -1.11 1.88
N PRO A 198 -8.04 -0.08 1.84
CA PRO A 198 -9.16 0.02 0.88
C PRO A 198 -8.78 0.33 -0.58
N ARG A 199 -7.51 0.58 -0.86
CA ARG A 199 -7.08 1.30 -2.06
C ARG A 199 -6.99 0.40 -3.29
N SER A 200 -7.24 1.00 -4.45
CA SER A 200 -7.05 0.41 -5.80
C SER A 200 -7.71 -0.94 -6.03
N ARG A 201 -8.79 -1.27 -5.31
CA ARG A 201 -9.38 -2.62 -5.32
C ARG A 201 -10.87 -2.59 -5.53
N MET A 202 -11.37 -3.62 -6.21
CA MET A 202 -12.80 -3.85 -6.41
C MET A 202 -13.08 -5.32 -6.13
N MET A 203 -14.20 -5.61 -5.50
CA MET A 203 -14.57 -6.97 -5.11
C MET A 203 -16.05 -7.22 -5.38
N LYS A 204 -16.45 -8.49 -5.49
CA LYS A 204 -17.87 -8.85 -5.55
C LYS A 204 -18.57 -8.40 -4.26
N THR A 205 -19.71 -7.75 -4.40
CA THR A 205 -20.55 -7.38 -3.25
C THR A 205 -21.06 -8.62 -2.52
N SER A 206 -21.35 -9.70 -3.26
CA SER A 206 -21.76 -10.99 -2.69
C SER A 206 -20.67 -11.64 -1.85
N LEU A 207 -19.39 -11.49 -2.21
CA LEU A 207 -18.26 -11.98 -1.39
C LEU A 207 -18.36 -11.47 0.05
N LEU A 208 -18.67 -10.17 0.21
CA LEU A 208 -18.82 -9.56 1.53
C LEU A 208 -20.09 -10.01 2.25
N ARG A 209 -21.21 -10.12 1.53
CA ARG A 209 -22.51 -10.44 2.13
C ARG A 209 -22.64 -11.90 2.53
N ASP A 210 -22.31 -12.80 1.62
CA ASP A 210 -22.48 -14.24 1.79
C ASP A 210 -21.55 -14.79 2.90
N ASN A 211 -20.41 -14.12 3.12
CA ASN A 211 -19.45 -14.45 4.17
C ASN A 211 -19.58 -13.56 5.43
N ASN A 212 -20.58 -12.68 5.50
CA ASN A 212 -20.80 -11.72 6.59
C ASN A 212 -19.54 -10.91 6.96
N ILE A 213 -18.77 -10.47 5.96
CA ILE A 213 -17.55 -9.70 6.16
C ILE A 213 -17.94 -8.23 6.39
N ARG A 214 -17.46 -7.68 7.51
CA ARG A 214 -17.70 -6.31 7.97
C ARG A 214 -16.42 -5.73 8.57
N TYR A 215 -16.26 -4.42 8.46
CA TYR A 215 -15.22 -3.71 9.21
C TYR A 215 -15.52 -3.87 10.70
N PRO A 216 -14.59 -4.37 11.51
CA PRO A 216 -14.82 -4.53 12.94
C PRO A 216 -14.79 -3.18 13.65
N GLU A 217 -15.55 -3.07 14.73
CA GLU A 217 -15.52 -1.90 15.61
C GLU A 217 -14.22 -1.86 16.41
N MET A 218 -13.20 -1.28 15.81
CA MET A 218 -11.91 -1.03 16.45
C MET A 218 -11.35 0.32 16.02
N LYS A 219 -10.57 0.91 16.91
CA LYS A 219 -9.93 2.21 16.68
C LYS A 219 -8.78 2.15 15.67
N TYR A 220 -8.10 1.01 15.60
CA TYR A 220 -7.00 0.75 14.68
C TYR A 220 -7.07 -0.69 14.18
N ALA A 221 -6.52 -0.93 13.00
CA ALA A 221 -6.40 -2.25 12.37
C ALA A 221 -7.73 -2.84 11.83
N GLU A 222 -8.79 -2.03 11.79
CA GLU A 222 -10.08 -2.36 11.21
C GLU A 222 -9.95 -2.77 9.74
N ASP A 223 -9.17 -1.99 8.97
CA ASP A 223 -8.82 -2.32 7.60
C ASP A 223 -8.08 -3.65 7.49
N LYS A 224 -7.19 -3.93 8.45
CA LYS A 224 -6.37 -5.14 8.40
C LYS A 224 -7.22 -6.39 8.53
N GLN A 225 -8.05 -6.43 9.57
CA GLN A 225 -8.92 -7.58 9.79
C GLN A 225 -9.94 -7.73 8.66
N PHE A 226 -10.56 -6.63 8.21
CA PHE A 226 -11.49 -6.66 7.08
C PHE A 226 -10.84 -7.27 5.83
N PHE A 227 -9.66 -6.79 5.42
CA PHE A 227 -9.01 -7.31 4.21
C PHE A 227 -8.39 -8.69 4.38
N ILE A 228 -8.03 -9.11 5.60
CA ILE A 228 -7.70 -10.50 5.87
C ILE A 228 -8.92 -11.38 5.57
N ASP A 229 -10.09 -11.02 6.09
CA ASP A 229 -11.31 -11.79 5.88
C ASP A 229 -11.72 -11.83 4.40
N VAL A 230 -11.62 -10.70 3.70
CA VAL A 230 -11.86 -10.63 2.25
C VAL A 230 -10.93 -11.57 1.49
N LEU A 231 -9.61 -11.51 1.74
CA LEU A 231 -8.64 -12.30 1.01
C LEU A 231 -8.72 -13.80 1.34
N VAL A 232 -9.06 -14.15 2.59
CA VAL A 232 -9.31 -15.54 2.99
C VAL A 232 -10.56 -16.10 2.30
N ALA A 233 -11.61 -15.30 2.13
CA ALA A 233 -12.83 -15.73 1.43
C ALA A 233 -12.69 -15.72 -0.11
N THR A 234 -11.70 -14.98 -0.65
CA THR A 234 -11.46 -14.84 -2.08
C THR A 234 -10.89 -16.12 -2.68
N LYS A 235 -11.58 -16.70 -3.67
CA LYS A 235 -11.08 -17.91 -4.36
C LYS A 235 -10.08 -17.56 -5.45
N THR A 236 -10.48 -16.64 -6.33
CA THR A 236 -9.66 -16.18 -7.45
C THR A 236 -9.53 -14.67 -7.47
N ILE A 237 -8.34 -14.22 -7.86
CA ILE A 237 -7.95 -12.81 -7.92
C ILE A 237 -7.30 -12.48 -9.26
N SER A 238 -7.53 -11.25 -9.70
CA SER A 238 -6.75 -10.59 -10.73
C SER A 238 -5.91 -9.44 -10.17
N THR A 239 -4.78 -9.15 -10.80
CA THR A 239 -3.96 -7.97 -10.50
C THR A 239 -3.65 -7.21 -11.78
N THR A 240 -3.61 -5.87 -11.70
CA THR A 240 -3.20 -5.02 -12.81
C THR A 240 -2.11 -4.03 -12.41
N THR A 241 -1.27 -3.68 -13.37
CA THR A 241 -0.22 -2.67 -13.27
C THR A 241 -0.74 -1.26 -13.58
N ASN A 242 -1.98 -1.12 -14.03
CA ASN A 242 -2.63 0.17 -14.28
C ASN A 242 -2.79 0.98 -13.00
N VAL A 243 -2.63 2.30 -13.10
CA VAL A 243 -2.93 3.24 -12.01
C VAL A 243 -4.44 3.31 -11.83
N ILE A 244 -4.90 3.14 -10.59
CA ILE A 244 -6.33 3.17 -10.25
C ILE A 244 -6.63 4.28 -9.26
N TYR A 245 -5.72 4.52 -8.32
CA TYR A 245 -5.99 5.31 -7.13
C TYR A 245 -4.83 6.25 -6.81
N TYR A 246 -5.18 7.46 -6.38
CA TYR A 246 -4.25 8.47 -5.93
C TYR A 246 -4.44 8.78 -4.45
N LEU A 247 -3.40 8.51 -3.66
CA LEU A 247 -3.34 8.81 -2.23
C LEU A 247 -2.82 10.23 -2.01
N ASN A 248 -3.63 11.07 -1.37
CA ASN A 248 -3.33 12.48 -1.14
C ASN A 248 -2.44 12.69 0.08
N ARG A 249 -1.22 13.19 -0.15
CA ARG A 249 -0.25 13.61 0.87
C ARG A 249 0.31 15.00 0.59
N LEU A 250 -0.51 15.86 -0.04
CA LEU A 250 -0.20 17.28 -0.20
C LEU A 250 -0.25 18.00 1.16
N ASP A 251 0.48 19.12 1.30
CA ASP A 251 0.59 19.85 2.57
C ASP A 251 -0.76 20.32 3.11
N GLU A 252 -1.71 20.58 2.22
CA GLU A 252 -3.09 20.92 2.59
C GLU A 252 -3.75 19.83 3.45
N ASN A 253 -3.39 18.56 3.24
CA ASN A 253 -3.92 17.38 3.92
C ASN A 253 -3.17 17.01 5.22
N ASP A 254 -2.68 18.02 5.94
CA ASP A 254 -1.83 17.81 7.11
C ASP A 254 -2.53 17.14 8.32
N ALA A 255 -3.86 17.05 8.29
CA ALA A 255 -4.73 16.57 9.37
C ALA A 255 -4.98 15.05 9.39
N SER A 256 -4.31 14.26 8.55
CA SER A 256 -4.48 12.80 8.50
C SER A 256 -4.48 12.13 9.90
N LEU A 257 -5.55 11.39 10.21
CA LEU A 257 -5.79 10.66 11.47
C LEU A 257 -4.60 9.79 11.92
N THR A 258 -3.77 9.35 10.98
CA THR A 258 -2.59 8.51 11.25
C THR A 258 -1.53 9.20 12.14
N LYS A 259 -1.56 10.53 12.30
CA LYS A 259 -0.59 11.29 13.10
C LYS A 259 -0.90 11.34 14.62
N GLN A 260 -2.12 10.98 15.06
CA GLN A 260 -2.58 11.12 16.45
C GLN A 260 -2.68 9.79 17.23
N THR A 261 -1.86 8.79 16.89
CA THR A 261 -2.07 7.43 17.39
C THR A 261 -1.06 6.99 18.45
N SER A 262 -1.51 6.37 19.53
CA SER A 262 -0.64 5.65 20.47
C SER A 262 -0.11 4.36 19.85
N ILE A 263 1.21 4.22 19.75
CA ILE A 263 1.83 3.00 19.22
C ILE A 263 1.53 1.78 20.10
N MET A 264 1.38 1.95 21.41
CA MET A 264 1.05 0.85 22.32
C MET A 264 -0.36 0.32 22.05
N GLN A 265 -1.34 1.22 21.89
CA GLN A 265 -2.70 0.83 21.50
C GLN A 265 -2.74 0.17 20.11
N LYS A 266 -1.87 0.59 19.19
CA LYS A 266 -1.70 -0.07 17.89
C LYS A 266 -1.12 -1.49 18.05
N MET A 267 -0.23 -1.71 19.01
CA MET A 267 0.25 -3.06 19.30
C MET A 267 -0.84 -3.92 19.93
N ASP A 268 -1.61 -3.39 20.89
CA ASP A 268 -2.74 -4.13 21.50
C ASP A 268 -3.75 -4.58 20.45
N THR A 269 -4.04 -3.72 19.46
CA THR A 269 -4.91 -4.09 18.33
C THR A 269 -4.26 -5.09 17.37
N ASN A 270 -2.95 -5.02 17.13
CA ASN A 270 -2.25 -6.05 16.35
C ASN A 270 -2.29 -7.43 17.03
N ILE A 271 -2.09 -7.49 18.36
CA ILE A 271 -2.20 -8.74 19.15
C ILE A 271 -3.61 -9.32 19.03
N LYS A 272 -4.65 -8.49 19.17
CA LYS A 272 -6.04 -8.93 18.94
C LYS A 272 -6.27 -9.49 17.54
N VAL A 273 -5.67 -8.89 16.50
CA VAL A 273 -5.76 -9.41 15.13
C VAL A 273 -4.99 -10.73 14.98
N ILE A 274 -3.84 -10.90 15.64
CA ILE A 274 -3.11 -12.18 15.67
C ILE A 274 -3.98 -13.27 16.30
N ASP A 275 -4.53 -13.02 17.49
CA ASP A 275 -5.40 -13.98 18.18
C ASP A 275 -6.65 -14.30 17.36
N TYR A 276 -7.23 -13.28 16.71
CA TYR A 276 -8.35 -13.45 15.80
C TYR A 276 -8.00 -14.39 14.63
N VAL A 277 -6.85 -14.20 13.98
CA VAL A 277 -6.40 -15.05 12.85
C VAL A 277 -6.19 -16.50 13.32
N LYS A 278 -5.51 -16.70 14.44
CA LYS A 278 -5.27 -18.03 15.02
C LYS A 278 -6.58 -18.74 15.37
N ALA A 279 -7.57 -18.01 15.88
CA ALA A 279 -8.88 -18.55 16.20
C ALA A 279 -9.65 -19.06 14.97
N LYS A 280 -9.34 -18.55 13.76
CA LYS A 280 -10.00 -19.01 12.52
C LYS A 280 -9.55 -20.41 12.07
N LYS A 281 -8.42 -20.94 12.58
CA LYS A 281 -7.87 -22.25 12.21
C LYS A 281 -7.77 -22.42 10.70
N LEU A 282 -7.10 -21.45 10.06
CA LEU A 282 -6.90 -21.45 8.61
C LEU A 282 -5.97 -22.60 8.20
N ASP A 283 -5.89 -22.88 6.91
CA ASP A 283 -4.85 -23.77 6.41
C ASP A 283 -3.46 -23.21 6.72
N GLU A 284 -2.49 -24.10 6.93
CA GLU A 284 -1.14 -23.75 7.38
C GLU A 284 -0.47 -22.70 6.50
N LYS A 285 -0.66 -22.79 5.17
CA LYS A 285 -0.04 -21.86 4.22
C LYS A 285 -0.63 -20.46 4.39
N THR A 286 -1.95 -20.33 4.38
CA THR A 286 -2.63 -19.03 4.53
C THR A 286 -2.34 -18.42 5.90
N GLU A 287 -2.40 -19.22 6.96
CA GLU A 287 -2.11 -18.77 8.33
C GLU A 287 -0.69 -18.22 8.44
N LYS A 288 0.31 -18.96 7.93
CA LYS A 288 1.71 -18.51 7.86
C LYS A 288 1.82 -17.16 7.15
N MET A 289 1.24 -17.02 5.95
CA MET A 289 1.34 -15.78 5.18
C MET A 289 0.80 -14.56 5.95
N ILE A 290 -0.30 -14.71 6.68
CA ILE A 290 -0.92 -13.64 7.47
C ILE A 290 -0.09 -13.34 8.72
N LEU A 291 0.21 -14.37 9.51
CA LEU A 291 0.89 -14.22 10.80
C LEU A 291 2.32 -13.68 10.63
N ASN A 292 3.10 -14.24 9.71
CA ASN A 292 4.48 -13.77 9.44
C ASN A 292 4.49 -12.28 9.11
N ARG A 293 3.54 -11.84 8.30
CA ARG A 293 3.39 -10.43 7.95
C ARG A 293 3.07 -9.58 9.18
N LEU A 294 2.16 -10.03 10.04
CA LEU A 294 1.78 -9.30 11.27
C LEU A 294 2.97 -9.21 12.23
N TYR A 295 3.63 -10.32 12.54
CA TYR A 295 4.79 -10.33 13.43
C TYR A 295 5.93 -9.47 12.89
N GLU A 296 6.35 -9.70 11.65
CA GLU A 296 7.54 -9.07 11.11
C GLU A 296 7.34 -7.57 10.82
N PHE A 297 6.28 -7.23 10.07
CA PHE A 297 6.10 -5.86 9.64
C PHE A 297 5.42 -5.02 10.72
N ASP A 298 4.36 -5.52 11.35
CA ASP A 298 3.58 -4.74 12.31
C ASP A 298 4.19 -4.77 13.72
N CYS A 299 4.66 -5.93 14.20
CA CYS A 299 5.15 -6.07 15.58
C CYS A 299 6.66 -5.83 15.74
N ILE A 300 7.49 -6.05 14.72
CA ILE A 300 8.93 -5.77 14.77
C ILE A 300 9.26 -4.46 14.05
N THR A 301 9.09 -4.44 12.72
CA THR A 301 9.58 -3.34 11.87
C THR A 301 8.92 -2.00 12.22
N ARG A 302 7.59 -1.95 12.30
CA ARG A 302 6.85 -0.73 12.61
C ARG A 302 6.95 -0.33 14.09
N PHE A 303 7.28 -1.26 14.97
CA PHE A 303 7.35 -1.01 16.41
C PHE A 303 8.74 -0.51 16.84
N PHE A 304 9.83 -1.12 16.35
CA PHE A 304 11.18 -0.77 16.73
C PHE A 304 11.88 0.17 15.74
N ASN A 305 11.67 0.03 14.43
CA ASN A 305 12.37 0.85 13.43
C ASN A 305 11.63 2.17 13.09
N ARG A 306 11.20 2.91 14.13
CA ARG A 306 10.44 4.16 13.99
C ARG A 306 10.79 5.21 15.05
N GLN A 307 10.52 6.49 14.74
CA GLN A 307 10.93 7.63 15.58
C GLN A 307 10.34 7.59 16.99
N HIS A 308 9.12 7.09 17.19
CA HIS A 308 8.52 7.00 18.52
C HIS A 308 9.31 6.08 19.45
N PHE A 309 9.90 4.99 18.94
CA PHE A 309 10.73 4.11 19.73
C PHE A 309 12.00 4.84 20.13
N PHE A 310 12.74 5.43 19.17
CA PHE A 310 14.00 6.13 19.45
C PHE A 310 13.83 7.32 20.39
N LYS A 311 12.72 8.06 20.29
CA LYS A 311 12.43 9.22 21.14
C LYS A 311 11.86 8.84 22.51
N SER A 312 11.42 7.60 22.72
CA SER A 312 10.87 7.16 24.00
C SER A 312 11.95 7.14 25.08
N LYS A 313 11.66 7.77 26.22
CA LYS A 313 12.45 7.65 27.45
C LYS A 313 12.22 6.32 28.16
N ASN A 314 11.05 5.71 27.96
CA ASN A 314 10.69 4.42 28.53
C ASN A 314 10.80 3.34 27.44
N LYS A 315 11.99 2.76 27.29
CA LYS A 315 12.24 1.64 26.38
C LYS A 315 11.71 0.33 26.93
N GLN A 316 11.74 0.15 28.25
CA GLN A 316 11.23 -1.03 28.92
C GLN A 316 9.77 -1.32 28.56
N ALA A 317 8.91 -0.30 28.51
CA ALA A 317 7.51 -0.47 28.08
C ALA A 317 7.36 -1.04 26.65
N TYR A 318 8.31 -0.79 25.75
CA TYR A 318 8.30 -1.43 24.42
C TYR A 318 8.69 -2.89 24.52
N TYR A 319 9.71 -3.22 25.31
CA TYR A 319 10.15 -4.59 25.50
C TYR A 319 9.07 -5.42 26.20
N ASP A 320 8.47 -4.92 27.27
CA ASP A 320 7.34 -5.56 27.96
C ASP A 320 6.18 -5.82 26.99
N LYS A 321 5.84 -4.82 26.18
CA LYS A 321 4.76 -4.97 25.18
C LYS A 321 5.13 -5.96 24.07
N PHE A 322 6.40 -6.07 23.68
CA PHE A 322 6.84 -7.05 22.71
C PHE A 322 6.92 -8.47 23.31
N ASN A 323 7.17 -8.62 24.62
CA ASN A 323 7.02 -9.92 25.31
C ASN A 323 5.61 -10.47 25.11
N GLU A 324 4.57 -9.65 25.22
CA GLU A 324 3.19 -10.09 24.94
C GLU A 324 3.04 -10.63 23.51
N VAL A 325 3.72 -10.03 22.53
CA VAL A 325 3.75 -10.55 21.15
C VAL A 325 4.47 -11.89 21.08
N ILE A 326 5.63 -12.04 21.75
CA ILE A 326 6.37 -13.31 21.80
C ILE A 326 5.55 -14.42 22.45
N GLU A 327 4.77 -14.13 23.49
CA GLU A 327 3.89 -15.14 24.09
C GLU A 327 2.90 -15.71 23.06
N THR A 328 2.43 -14.88 22.13
CA THR A 328 1.52 -15.35 21.07
C THR A 328 2.17 -16.24 20.01
N THR A 329 3.51 -16.35 19.97
CA THR A 329 4.23 -17.22 19.02
C THR A 329 4.47 -18.64 19.55
N LYS A 330 4.33 -18.87 20.86
CA LYS A 330 4.73 -20.13 21.52
C LYS A 330 3.90 -21.35 21.13
N ASP A 331 2.66 -21.15 20.72
CA ASP A 331 1.72 -22.19 20.29
C ASP A 331 1.67 -22.35 18.76
N LEU A 332 2.53 -21.64 18.02
CA LEU A 332 2.69 -21.86 16.59
C LEU A 332 3.36 -23.23 16.35
N SER A 333 2.90 -23.91 15.30
CA SER A 333 3.46 -25.20 14.87
C SER A 333 4.84 -25.10 14.21
N TYR A 334 5.39 -23.90 14.09
CA TYR A 334 6.63 -23.59 13.39
C TYR A 334 7.35 -22.40 14.04
N SER A 335 8.64 -22.30 13.76
CA SER A 335 9.48 -21.16 14.13
C SER A 335 9.16 -19.97 13.21
N ILE A 336 8.67 -18.87 13.79
CA ILE A 336 8.25 -17.68 13.03
C ILE A 336 9.42 -17.00 12.33
N GLU A 337 10.60 -17.02 12.95
CA GLU A 337 11.79 -16.34 12.47
C GLU A 337 12.41 -16.97 11.22
N ASP A 338 12.03 -18.21 10.89
CA ASP A 338 12.40 -18.85 9.63
C ASP A 338 11.61 -18.32 8.43
N GLN A 339 10.56 -17.54 8.67
CA GLN A 339 9.68 -17.01 7.64
C GLN A 339 9.81 -15.49 7.45
N PHE A 340 10.71 -14.83 8.18
CA PHE A 340 10.92 -13.39 8.06
C PHE A 340 11.59 -13.03 6.73
N PHE A 341 11.02 -12.05 6.04
CA PHE A 341 11.53 -11.50 4.78
C PHE A 341 12.81 -10.69 4.94
N HIS A 342 13.01 -10.05 6.10
CA HIS A 342 14.14 -9.19 6.40
C HIS A 342 15.03 -9.84 7.47
N PRO A 343 16.26 -10.25 7.11
CA PRO A 343 17.14 -10.95 8.05
C PRO A 343 17.47 -10.14 9.32
N ILE A 344 17.46 -8.81 9.26
CA ILE A 344 17.65 -7.96 10.46
C ILE A 344 16.53 -8.17 11.49
N ASN A 345 15.29 -8.46 11.06
CA ASN A 345 14.19 -8.75 11.97
C ASN A 345 14.37 -10.10 12.67
N LYS A 346 14.98 -11.09 12.01
CA LYS A 346 15.40 -12.35 12.64
C LYS A 346 16.46 -12.10 13.73
N VAL A 347 17.42 -11.21 13.47
CA VAL A 347 18.40 -10.79 14.50
C VAL A 347 17.70 -10.15 15.70
N VAL A 348 16.77 -9.21 15.47
CA VAL A 348 16.01 -8.54 16.54
C VAL A 348 15.20 -9.53 17.37
N TYR A 349 14.53 -10.48 16.71
CA TYR A 349 13.77 -11.53 17.38
C TYR A 349 14.67 -12.41 18.25
N ASN A 350 15.81 -12.87 17.72
CA ASN A 350 16.77 -13.68 18.46
C ASN A 350 17.42 -12.92 19.62
N MET A 351 17.72 -11.63 19.45
CA MET A 351 18.19 -10.78 20.55
C MET A 351 17.19 -10.78 21.69
N PHE A 352 15.90 -10.69 21.37
CA PHE A 352 14.85 -10.70 22.37
C PHE A 352 14.75 -12.05 23.10
N LEU A 353 14.79 -13.17 22.36
CA LEU A 353 14.80 -14.52 22.95
C LEU A 353 16.02 -14.78 23.84
N ASN A 354 17.17 -14.16 23.53
CA ASN A 354 18.41 -14.31 24.29
C ASN A 354 18.56 -13.31 25.45
N GLY A 355 17.54 -12.49 25.73
CA GLY A 355 17.60 -11.46 26.79
C GLY A 355 18.48 -10.25 26.46
N GLU A 356 18.78 -10.02 25.18
CA GLU A 356 19.61 -8.93 24.67
C GLU A 356 18.78 -7.73 24.16
N GLN A 357 17.51 -7.59 24.59
CA GLN A 357 16.61 -6.57 24.06
C GLN A 357 17.14 -5.13 24.17
N ASP A 358 17.98 -4.83 25.17
CA ASP A 358 18.55 -3.49 25.35
C ASP A 358 19.43 -3.05 24.17
N LYS A 359 20.04 -4.00 23.46
CA LYS A 359 20.88 -3.74 22.27
C LYS A 359 20.07 -3.44 21.00
N ILE A 360 18.74 -3.70 20.98
CA ILE A 360 17.88 -3.47 19.80
C ILE A 360 17.88 -1.99 19.38
N ALA A 361 17.89 -1.09 20.37
CA ALA A 361 17.90 0.35 20.11
C ALA A 361 19.17 0.79 19.39
N ASP A 362 20.32 0.25 19.77
CA ASP A 362 21.61 0.57 19.15
C ASP A 362 21.70 0.00 17.74
N LEU A 363 21.23 -1.24 17.52
CA LEU A 363 21.17 -1.86 16.21
C LEU A 363 20.41 -0.99 15.20
N PHE A 364 19.17 -0.61 15.51
CA PHE A 364 18.38 0.20 14.57
C PHE A 364 18.84 1.66 14.50
N LYS A 365 19.46 2.20 15.55
CA LYS A 365 20.07 3.53 15.51
C LYS A 365 21.25 3.55 14.57
N TRP A 366 22.11 2.54 14.60
CA TRP A 366 23.17 2.34 13.63
C TRP A 366 22.59 2.11 12.22
N ASP A 367 21.62 1.20 12.09
CA ASP A 367 20.97 0.88 10.81
C ASP A 367 20.51 2.15 10.09
N LYS A 368 19.84 3.04 10.82
CA LYS A 368 19.31 4.30 10.29
C LYS A 368 20.34 5.42 10.10
N LYS A 369 21.35 5.50 10.98
CA LYS A 369 22.35 6.58 10.93
C LYS A 369 23.34 6.35 9.80
N GLU A 370 23.82 5.12 9.66
CA GLU A 370 24.84 4.75 8.70
C GLU A 370 24.17 4.43 7.36
N LYS A 371 24.14 5.41 6.45
CA LYS A 371 23.40 5.31 5.18
C LYS A 371 24.08 4.39 4.17
N VAL A 372 25.40 4.25 4.28
CA VAL A 372 26.21 3.41 3.41
C VAL A 372 26.69 2.24 4.25
N LYS A 373 26.19 1.05 3.97
CA LYS A 373 26.60 -0.17 4.67
C LYS A 373 27.73 -0.83 3.91
N ASP A 374 28.77 -1.21 4.64
CA ASP A 374 29.76 -2.14 4.09
C ASP A 374 29.12 -3.51 3.94
N ILE A 375 29.25 -4.08 2.75
CA ILE A 375 28.79 -5.43 2.44
C ILE A 375 29.99 -6.28 2.06
N VAL A 376 30.06 -7.46 2.68
CA VAL A 376 31.04 -8.51 2.40
C VAL A 376 30.33 -9.77 1.93
N ILE A 377 31.00 -10.57 1.10
CA ILE A 377 30.52 -11.87 0.66
C ILE A 377 31.28 -12.93 1.47
N LEU A 378 30.55 -13.74 2.23
CA LEU A 378 31.09 -14.89 2.96
C LEU A 378 30.39 -16.13 2.40
N GLU A 379 31.14 -17.11 1.90
CA GLU A 379 30.57 -18.36 1.37
C GLU A 379 29.47 -18.15 0.29
N ASN A 380 29.65 -17.15 -0.58
CA ASN A 380 28.70 -16.69 -1.62
C ASN A 380 27.43 -15.99 -1.11
N GLU A 381 27.39 -15.67 0.18
CA GLU A 381 26.27 -15.02 0.82
C GLU A 381 26.64 -13.58 1.23
N PRO A 382 25.82 -12.57 0.91
CA PRO A 382 26.08 -11.20 1.33
C PRO A 382 25.68 -10.92 2.78
N TYR A 383 26.56 -10.21 3.49
CA TYR A 383 26.36 -9.73 4.84
C TYR A 383 26.72 -8.25 4.94
N MET A 384 25.89 -7.48 5.66
CA MET A 384 26.30 -6.16 6.13
C MET A 384 27.25 -6.29 7.32
N VAL A 385 28.32 -5.51 7.31
CA VAL A 385 29.27 -5.41 8.42
C VAL A 385 28.72 -4.42 9.43
N THR A 386 28.58 -4.86 10.67
CA THR A 386 28.08 -4.02 11.78
C THR A 386 29.23 -3.59 12.70
N PRO A 387 29.04 -2.51 13.48
CA PRO A 387 30.04 -2.07 14.46
C PRO A 387 30.02 -2.92 15.75
N PHE A 388 29.17 -3.94 15.84
CA PHE A 388 29.00 -4.75 17.06
C PHE A 388 29.87 -6.00 16.97
N GLU A 389 30.81 -6.19 17.90
CA GLU A 389 31.73 -7.33 17.89
C GLU A 389 30.99 -8.68 17.93
N ASP A 390 29.95 -8.79 18.75
CA ASP A 390 29.13 -9.99 18.91
C ASP A 390 28.19 -10.26 17.73
N LYS A 391 28.03 -9.29 16.81
CA LYS A 391 27.13 -9.35 15.66
C LYS A 391 27.77 -8.72 14.42
N LYS A 392 29.04 -9.01 14.20
CA LYS A 392 29.87 -8.37 13.16
C LYS A 392 29.26 -8.47 11.76
N HIS A 393 28.52 -9.55 11.48
CA HIS A 393 27.89 -9.79 10.18
C HIS A 393 26.40 -10.04 10.36
N ILE A 394 25.56 -9.24 9.69
CA ILE A 394 24.13 -9.52 9.58
C ILE A 394 23.82 -9.81 8.11
N ARG A 395 23.13 -10.91 7.85
CA ARG A 395 22.76 -11.33 6.50
C ARG A 395 21.94 -10.25 5.79
N VAL A 396 22.12 -10.07 4.48
CA VAL A 396 21.22 -9.27 3.63
C VAL A 396 20.69 -10.14 2.51
N SER A 397 19.39 -10.11 2.20
CA SER A 397 18.80 -11.11 1.29
C SER A 397 19.41 -11.08 -0.12
N MET A 398 19.76 -9.90 -0.62
CA MET A 398 20.38 -9.69 -1.92
C MET A 398 21.31 -8.47 -1.86
N ALA A 399 22.42 -8.52 -2.59
CA ALA A 399 23.33 -7.39 -2.79
C ALA A 399 23.86 -7.37 -4.23
N GLY A 400 24.12 -6.17 -4.75
CA GLY A 400 24.64 -5.98 -6.11
C GLY A 400 25.82 -5.02 -6.14
N PHE A 401 26.89 -5.40 -6.82
CA PHE A 401 28.15 -4.69 -6.88
C PHE A 401 28.43 -4.31 -8.33
N TYR A 402 28.59 -3.02 -8.57
CA TYR A 402 29.07 -2.53 -9.85
C TYR A 402 30.46 -3.11 -10.16
N GLU A 403 30.68 -3.47 -11.42
CA GLU A 403 32.00 -3.85 -11.93
C GLU A 403 32.52 -2.81 -12.92
N GLU A 404 31.82 -2.62 -14.04
CA GLU A 404 32.18 -1.63 -15.05
C GLU A 404 30.95 -1.09 -15.79
N GLY A 405 31.08 0.10 -16.36
CA GLY A 405 30.01 0.77 -17.07
C GLY A 405 30.60 1.74 -18.08
N ALA A 406 30.31 1.58 -19.36
CA ALA A 406 30.94 2.37 -20.40
C ALA A 406 29.99 2.64 -21.57
N PHE A 407 30.15 3.81 -22.17
CA PHE A 407 29.49 4.13 -23.43
C PHE A 407 30.33 3.63 -24.60
N GLY A 408 29.79 2.68 -25.37
CA GLY A 408 30.30 2.28 -26.67
C GLY A 408 29.90 3.25 -27.78
N GLU A 409 30.06 2.81 -29.04
CA GLU A 409 29.61 3.59 -30.21
C GLU A 409 28.09 3.64 -30.31
N SER A 410 27.43 2.48 -30.13
CA SER A 410 25.98 2.28 -30.31
C SER A 410 25.19 2.09 -29.02
N ASP A 411 25.85 1.80 -27.91
CA ASP A 411 25.23 1.36 -26.65
C ASP A 411 25.95 1.91 -25.40
N TYR A 412 25.31 1.71 -24.26
CA TYR A 412 25.91 1.75 -22.94
C TYR A 412 25.86 0.34 -22.34
N VAL A 413 27.02 -0.18 -21.94
CA VAL A 413 27.14 -1.49 -21.30
C VAL A 413 27.41 -1.28 -19.81
N LEU A 414 26.75 -2.06 -18.97
CA LEU A 414 26.91 -2.08 -17.52
C LEU A 414 27.02 -3.51 -17.03
N ASP A 415 28.18 -3.86 -16.50
CA ASP A 415 28.50 -5.13 -15.88
C ASP A 415 28.49 -5.01 -14.35
N PHE A 416 27.94 -6.03 -13.69
CA PHE A 416 27.81 -6.07 -12.24
C PHE A 416 27.64 -7.49 -11.72
N HIS A 417 27.93 -7.66 -10.43
CA HIS A 417 27.82 -8.93 -9.73
C HIS A 417 26.67 -8.91 -8.73
N LEU A 418 25.87 -9.98 -8.70
CA LEU A 418 24.80 -10.18 -7.73
C LEU A 418 25.10 -11.35 -6.80
N TYR A 419 24.72 -11.22 -5.54
CA TYR A 419 24.80 -12.28 -4.54
C TYR A 419 23.54 -12.28 -3.68
N GLY A 420 23.08 -13.46 -3.24
CA GLY A 420 21.94 -13.62 -2.34
C GLY A 420 20.95 -14.70 -2.74
N ASP A 421 19.85 -14.76 -1.99
CA ASP A 421 18.94 -15.91 -1.92
C ASP A 421 18.07 -16.08 -3.17
N SER A 422 17.93 -15.03 -3.98
CA SER A 422 16.97 -14.94 -5.07
C SER A 422 17.60 -14.51 -6.37
N ILE A 423 18.89 -14.83 -6.55
CA ILE A 423 19.64 -14.52 -7.77
C ILE A 423 19.03 -15.15 -9.02
N ASP A 424 18.45 -16.34 -8.89
CA ASP A 424 17.77 -17.04 -9.98
C ASP A 424 16.38 -16.45 -10.29
N ASN A 425 15.88 -15.54 -9.44
CA ASN A 425 14.60 -14.86 -9.60
C ASN A 425 14.77 -13.37 -9.95
N VAL A 426 15.93 -12.97 -10.47
CA VAL A 426 16.15 -11.62 -11.02
C VAL A 426 15.28 -11.44 -12.26
N ASN A 427 14.52 -10.34 -12.30
CA ASN A 427 13.57 -10.06 -13.36
C ASN A 427 14.15 -9.12 -14.41
N ASP A 428 14.60 -7.94 -13.98
CA ASP A 428 15.06 -6.87 -14.86
C ASP A 428 15.80 -5.78 -14.08
N ILE A 429 16.33 -4.80 -14.81
CA ILE A 429 16.79 -3.53 -14.26
C ILE A 429 15.80 -2.41 -14.59
N ILE A 430 15.45 -1.63 -13.57
CA ILE A 430 14.50 -0.53 -13.64
C ILE A 430 15.24 0.80 -13.52
N LEU A 431 14.99 1.71 -14.46
CA LEU A 431 15.34 3.12 -14.35
C LEU A 431 14.06 3.90 -14.04
N ARG A 432 13.95 4.41 -12.81
CA ARG A 432 12.74 5.10 -12.33
C ARG A 432 13.01 6.56 -12.03
N ASP A 433 12.24 7.44 -12.63
CA ASP A 433 12.30 8.87 -12.38
C ASP A 433 11.96 9.18 -10.91
N ARG A 434 12.81 9.96 -10.25
CA ARG A 434 12.65 10.34 -8.83
C ARG A 434 11.57 11.40 -8.60
N GLY A 435 11.29 12.24 -9.60
CA GLY A 435 10.25 13.27 -9.55
C GLY A 435 8.87 12.71 -9.91
N ASN A 436 8.82 11.77 -10.86
CA ASN A 436 7.59 11.10 -11.27
C ASN A 436 7.79 9.58 -11.36
N THR A 437 7.54 8.86 -10.26
CA THR A 437 7.76 7.41 -10.20
C THR A 437 6.90 6.58 -11.15
N VAL A 438 5.88 7.17 -11.78
CA VAL A 438 5.10 6.52 -12.85
C VAL A 438 5.95 6.38 -14.12
N ASN A 439 6.87 7.32 -14.36
CA ASN A 439 7.84 7.24 -15.43
C ASN A 439 8.97 6.28 -15.05
N GLN A 440 8.91 5.07 -15.60
CA GLN A 440 9.95 4.06 -15.42
C GLN A 440 10.20 3.31 -16.72
N TYR A 441 11.44 2.87 -16.89
CA TYR A 441 11.88 2.00 -17.97
C TYR A 441 12.39 0.70 -17.37
N SER A 442 12.08 -0.43 -18.01
CA SER A 442 12.52 -1.77 -17.59
C SER A 442 13.33 -2.39 -18.71
N PHE A 443 14.45 -3.01 -18.39
CA PHE A 443 15.32 -3.67 -19.35
C PHE A 443 15.71 -5.05 -18.87
N GLU A 444 15.68 -6.02 -19.79
CA GLU A 444 16.18 -7.35 -19.54
C GLU A 444 17.68 -7.33 -19.25
N LEU A 445 18.13 -8.31 -18.46
CA LEU A 445 19.51 -8.49 -18.07
C LEU A 445 20.04 -9.77 -18.70
N GLU A 446 21.22 -9.70 -19.28
CA GLU A 446 21.97 -10.88 -19.70
C GLU A 446 22.69 -11.47 -18.49
N ARG A 447 22.53 -12.77 -18.25
CA ARG A 447 23.25 -13.48 -17.19
C ARG A 447 24.48 -14.16 -17.81
N ILE A 448 25.66 -13.59 -17.56
CA ILE A 448 26.94 -14.06 -18.12
C ILE A 448 27.39 -15.33 -17.39
N ASP A 449 27.30 -15.33 -16.06
CA ASP A 449 27.52 -16.53 -15.24
C ASP A 449 26.61 -16.54 -13.99
N LYS A 450 26.92 -17.38 -13.00
CA LYS A 450 26.11 -17.49 -11.79
C LYS A 450 25.89 -16.15 -11.09
N HIS A 451 26.93 -15.31 -11.01
CA HIS A 451 26.93 -14.06 -10.26
C HIS A 451 27.06 -12.83 -11.16
N HIS A 452 27.56 -12.98 -12.38
CA HIS A 452 27.82 -11.88 -13.31
C HIS A 452 26.63 -11.60 -14.23
N PHE A 453 26.19 -10.35 -14.26
CA PHE A 453 25.09 -9.86 -15.07
C PHE A 453 25.51 -8.63 -15.87
N ARG A 454 24.93 -8.50 -17.06
CA ARG A 454 25.16 -7.41 -17.99
C ARG A 454 23.85 -6.76 -18.42
N LEU A 455 23.84 -5.44 -18.43
CA LEU A 455 22.86 -4.62 -19.11
C LEU A 455 23.51 -4.01 -20.35
N THR A 456 22.86 -4.17 -21.50
CA THR A 456 23.22 -3.46 -22.74
C THR A 456 22.07 -2.54 -23.14
N LEU A 457 22.28 -1.24 -23.08
CA LEU A 457 21.30 -0.22 -23.46
C LEU A 457 21.66 0.44 -24.79
N PRO A 458 20.90 0.22 -25.87
CA PRO A 458 21.09 0.97 -27.10
C PRO A 458 20.94 2.47 -26.84
N LEU A 459 21.86 3.27 -27.39
CA LEU A 459 21.80 4.74 -27.24
C LEU A 459 20.56 5.33 -27.89
N THR A 460 20.01 4.66 -28.92
CA THR A 460 18.72 5.00 -29.52
C THR A 460 17.59 4.98 -28.49
N THR A 461 17.53 3.95 -27.65
CA THR A 461 16.54 3.83 -26.57
C THR A 461 16.77 4.89 -25.49
N MET A 462 18.03 5.14 -25.11
CA MET A 462 18.36 6.16 -24.11
C MET A 462 17.94 7.58 -24.52
N ARG A 463 17.89 7.88 -25.84
CA ARG A 463 17.46 9.19 -26.36
C ARG A 463 16.00 9.52 -26.03
N GLU A 464 15.16 8.49 -25.88
CA GLU A 464 13.75 8.61 -25.53
C GLU A 464 13.55 9.01 -24.06
N PHE A 465 14.57 8.86 -23.22
CA PHE A 465 14.47 9.22 -21.81
C PHE A 465 14.27 10.73 -21.64
N GLY A 466 13.33 11.07 -20.76
CA GLY A 466 13.09 12.45 -20.34
C GLY A 466 14.30 13.05 -19.61
N LYS A 467 14.33 14.38 -19.49
CA LYS A 467 15.27 15.05 -18.58
C LYS A 467 14.84 14.78 -17.16
N GLY A 468 15.79 14.48 -16.27
CA GLY A 468 15.49 14.15 -14.89
C GLY A 468 16.57 13.32 -14.20
N SER A 469 16.30 12.97 -12.94
CA SER A 469 17.14 12.08 -12.15
C SER A 469 16.44 10.76 -11.97
N TYR A 470 17.11 9.69 -12.39
CA TYR A 470 16.63 8.32 -12.37
C TYR A 470 17.36 7.54 -11.27
N ALA A 471 16.59 6.83 -10.46
CA ALA A 471 17.10 5.78 -9.59
C ALA A 471 17.16 4.46 -10.36
N ILE A 472 18.24 3.70 -10.18
CA ILE A 472 18.45 2.42 -10.85
C ILE A 472 18.30 1.28 -9.84
N PHE A 473 17.49 0.30 -10.19
CA PHE A 473 17.18 -0.85 -9.34
C PHE A 473 17.30 -2.15 -10.11
N ILE A 474 17.92 -3.17 -9.52
CA ILE A 474 17.72 -4.55 -9.95
C ILE A 474 16.46 -5.06 -9.26
N ARG A 475 15.48 -5.51 -10.05
CA ARG A 475 14.24 -6.08 -9.55
C ARG A 475 14.34 -7.61 -9.54
N TYR A 476 13.86 -8.22 -8.47
CA TYR A 476 13.81 -9.66 -8.28
C TYR A 476 12.56 -10.04 -7.50
N ASN A 477 12.16 -11.32 -7.54
CA ASN A 477 10.93 -11.80 -6.92
C ASN A 477 9.71 -10.90 -7.25
N GLU A 478 9.62 -10.47 -8.50
CA GLU A 478 8.57 -9.64 -9.12
C GLU A 478 8.49 -8.17 -8.67
N TYR A 479 8.88 -7.84 -7.43
CA TYR A 479 8.75 -6.48 -6.88
C TYR A 479 9.88 -6.01 -5.97
N GLN A 480 10.68 -6.92 -5.42
CA GLN A 480 11.78 -6.56 -4.53
C GLN A 480 12.88 -5.90 -5.34
N LYS A 481 13.57 -4.94 -4.72
CA LYS A 481 14.55 -4.10 -5.41
C LYS A 481 15.78 -3.90 -4.56
N ILE A 482 16.94 -4.01 -5.20
CA ILE A 482 18.22 -3.55 -4.68
C ILE A 482 18.83 -2.54 -5.66
N SER A 483 19.77 -1.74 -5.17
CA SER A 483 20.60 -0.89 -6.03
C SER A 483 22.01 -1.47 -6.13
N LEU A 484 22.73 -1.12 -7.20
CA LEU A 484 24.15 -1.41 -7.33
C LEU A 484 24.96 -0.41 -6.51
N ILE A 485 26.00 -0.89 -5.83
CA ILE A 485 26.94 -0.08 -5.05
C ILE A 485 28.36 -0.09 -5.66
N ARG A 486 29.20 0.86 -5.23
CA ARG A 486 30.62 1.00 -5.63
C ARG A 486 30.87 1.35 -7.10
N MET A 487 30.17 2.37 -7.61
CA MET A 487 30.22 2.75 -9.03
C MET A 487 31.17 3.92 -9.33
N ASP A 488 31.86 3.84 -10.47
CA ASP A 488 32.64 4.93 -11.07
C ASP A 488 31.78 5.87 -11.94
N TYR A 489 32.12 7.15 -11.95
CA TYR A 489 31.38 8.16 -12.72
C TYR A 489 31.62 8.03 -14.23
N THR A 490 30.54 8.01 -15.03
CA THR A 490 30.62 8.05 -16.50
C THR A 490 29.60 9.01 -17.11
N GLN A 491 29.93 9.58 -18.27
CA GLN A 491 29.04 10.53 -18.94
C GLN A 491 29.16 10.50 -20.47
N LYS A 492 28.09 10.88 -21.17
CA LYS A 492 28.08 11.09 -22.62
C LYS A 492 27.09 12.18 -23.02
N MET A 493 27.50 13.02 -23.98
CA MET A 493 26.61 13.99 -24.63
C MET A 493 25.94 13.32 -25.83
N MET A 494 24.61 13.38 -25.89
CA MET A 494 23.81 12.87 -27.03
C MET A 494 22.60 13.78 -27.23
N ASP A 495 22.32 14.21 -28.45
CA ASP A 495 21.14 15.02 -28.80
C ASP A 495 20.88 16.22 -27.87
N LYS A 496 21.96 16.95 -27.53
CA LYS A 496 21.94 18.10 -26.61
C LYS A 496 21.50 17.76 -25.17
N LYS A 497 21.48 16.48 -24.80
CA LYS A 497 21.30 15.99 -23.44
C LYS A 497 22.63 15.45 -22.90
N LEU A 498 22.92 15.75 -21.63
CA LEU A 498 24.06 15.16 -20.93
C LEU A 498 23.57 14.00 -20.07
N TYR A 499 24.02 12.78 -20.39
CA TYR A 499 23.76 11.58 -19.61
C TYR A 499 24.91 11.37 -18.63
N GLN A 500 24.62 11.27 -17.35
CA GLN A 500 25.61 11.13 -16.28
C GLN A 500 25.22 9.95 -15.38
N PHE A 501 25.94 8.84 -15.45
CA PHE A 501 25.83 7.80 -14.43
C PHE A 501 26.75 8.15 -13.27
N TYR A 502 26.22 8.04 -12.05
CA TYR A 502 26.90 8.55 -10.85
C TYR A 502 26.54 7.75 -9.61
N THR A 503 27.41 7.83 -8.60
CA THR A 503 27.14 7.32 -7.26
C THR A 503 26.39 8.37 -6.44
N THR A 504 25.22 8.00 -5.93
CA THR A 504 24.40 8.86 -5.07
C THR A 504 24.99 8.99 -3.66
N ILE A 505 24.46 9.92 -2.86
CA ILE A 505 24.85 10.09 -1.44
C ILE A 505 24.66 8.83 -0.55
N ASN A 506 23.89 7.85 -1.02
CA ASN A 506 23.68 6.57 -0.33
C ASN A 506 24.46 5.43 -1.00
N SER A 507 25.50 5.76 -1.78
CA SER A 507 26.34 4.83 -2.54
C SER A 507 25.62 4.00 -3.60
N ASN A 508 24.39 4.36 -3.97
CA ASN A 508 23.62 3.68 -5.01
C ASN A 508 23.91 4.28 -6.40
N LEU A 509 23.88 3.45 -7.43
CA LEU A 509 23.86 3.86 -8.83
C LEU A 509 22.65 4.75 -9.17
N GLY A 510 22.90 5.85 -9.88
CA GLY A 510 21.89 6.73 -10.44
C GLY A 510 22.26 7.21 -11.84
N LEU A 511 21.25 7.71 -12.57
CA LEU A 511 21.42 8.36 -13.86
C LEU A 511 20.80 9.76 -13.81
N ASN A 512 21.53 10.77 -14.28
CA ASN A 512 21.02 12.12 -14.44
C ASN A 512 21.06 12.51 -15.92
N ILE A 513 19.97 13.09 -16.42
CA ILE A 513 19.82 13.53 -17.81
C ILE A 513 19.49 15.01 -17.80
N LYS A 514 20.43 15.85 -18.26
CA LYS A 514 20.32 17.33 -18.25
C LYS A 514 20.05 17.90 -19.62
#